data_AF-A0A9N9CGX2-F1
#
_entry.id   AF-A0A9N9CGX2-F1
#
_cell.length_a   1.000
_cell.length_b   1.000
_cell.length_c   1.000
_cell.angle_alpha   90.00
_cell.angle_beta   90.00
_cell.angle_gamma   90.00
#
_symmetry.space_group_name_H-M   'P 1'
#
loop_
_entity.id
_entity.type
_entity.pdbx_description
1 polymer ?
#
loop_
_entity_poly.entity_id
_entity_poly.type
_entity_poly.pdbx_seq_one_letter_code
_entity_poly.pdbx_strand_id
1 'polypeptide(L)'
;VISFLTLVTVSLAFVLVPNEKPKPRWGHSAVLLNDKLYIYGGKVGTSSKEDPMDTSQNSNQLLILDASVPFTIKDPAWTLRLVGPRVAYHTISLGGTQNELLVLYGGEYNNDVPIPANPLFYYNTSEESPSWIYAGIHLWSIQENIR
;
A
#
# COMPACT_ATOMS: atom_id res chain seq x y z
N VAL A 1 -24.54 35.66 20.93
CA VAL A 1 -24.18 34.27 20.54
C VAL A 1 -24.38 34.14 19.05
N ILE A 2 -23.39 34.52 18.24
CA ILE A 2 -23.36 34.32 16.77
C ILE A 2 -21.88 34.18 16.34
N SER A 3 -21.57 33.06 15.68
CA SER A 3 -20.55 32.82 14.62
C SER A 3 -19.07 33.13 14.93
N PHE A 4 -18.06 32.31 14.59
CA PHE A 4 -17.85 31.58 13.34
C PHE A 4 -17.14 30.24 13.56
N LEU A 5 -17.69 29.20 12.93
CA LEU A 5 -17.03 27.94 12.63
C LEU A 5 -15.99 28.20 11.52
N THR A 6 -14.71 27.94 11.79
CA THR A 6 -13.72 27.75 10.74
C THR A 6 -13.31 26.28 10.77
N LEU A 7 -14.02 25.49 9.97
CA LEU A 7 -13.60 24.13 9.66
C LEU A 7 -12.43 24.26 8.69
N VAL A 8 -11.20 24.17 9.20
CA VAL A 8 -10.02 24.03 8.35
C VAL A 8 -10.11 22.62 7.76
N THR A 9 -10.57 22.53 6.52
CA THR A 9 -10.43 21.31 5.74
C THR A 9 -8.93 21.13 5.50
N VAL A 10 -8.32 20.20 6.22
CA VAL A 10 -7.00 19.67 5.84
C VAL A 10 -7.23 18.89 4.57
N SER A 11 -7.12 19.56 3.42
CA SER A 11 -7.03 18.86 2.15
C SER A 11 -5.82 17.93 2.25
N LEU A 12 -6.04 16.62 2.12
CA LEU A 12 -4.98 15.63 2.06
C LEU A 12 -4.10 16.02 0.86
N ALA A 13 -2.97 16.67 1.13
CA ALA A 13 -2.01 16.98 0.09
C ALA A 13 -1.54 15.65 -0.47
N PHE A 14 -2.01 15.30 -1.67
CA PHE A 14 -1.33 14.32 -2.50
C PHE A 14 0.07 14.90 -2.74
N VAL A 15 1.04 14.50 -1.90
CA VAL A 15 2.44 14.79 -2.17
C VAL A 15 2.77 13.98 -3.41
N LEU A 16 2.65 14.63 -4.56
CA LEU A 16 3.23 14.14 -5.81
C LEU A 16 4.74 14.13 -5.59
N VAL A 17 5.27 12.99 -5.14
CA VAL A 17 6.71 12.78 -5.08
C VAL A 17 7.21 12.91 -6.53
N PRO A 18 8.12 13.85 -6.83
CA PRO A 18 8.47 14.17 -8.20
C PRO A 18 9.07 12.95 -8.88
N ASN A 19 8.36 12.39 -9.87
CA ASN A 19 8.81 11.48 -10.94
C ASN A 19 9.94 10.48 -10.62
N GLU A 20 10.08 10.05 -9.37
CA GLU A 20 11.09 9.09 -8.97
C GLU A 20 10.62 7.72 -9.40
N LYS A 21 11.31 7.17 -10.39
CA LYS A 21 11.13 5.79 -10.81
C LYS A 21 11.19 4.88 -9.58
N PRO A 22 10.29 3.89 -9.46
CA PRO A 22 10.34 2.99 -8.32
C PRO A 22 11.72 2.35 -8.19
N LYS A 23 12.29 2.42 -6.98
CA LYS A 23 13.57 1.78 -6.69
C LYS A 23 13.47 0.25 -6.87
N PRO A 24 14.57 -0.41 -7.28
CA PRO A 24 14.67 -1.86 -7.23
C PRO A 24 14.28 -2.38 -5.84
N ARG A 25 13.55 -3.50 -5.83
CA ARG A 25 12.99 -4.08 -4.59
C ARG A 25 12.85 -5.59 -4.68
N TRP A 26 12.80 -6.26 -3.53
CA TRP A 26 12.51 -7.70 -3.42
C TRP A 26 11.54 -7.97 -2.27
N GLY A 27 10.91 -9.15 -2.27
CA GLY A 27 9.89 -9.50 -1.27
C GLY A 27 8.66 -8.58 -1.32
N HIS A 28 8.38 -7.94 -2.45
CA HIS A 28 7.13 -7.20 -2.66
C HIS A 28 6.03 -8.16 -3.10
N SER A 29 4.78 -7.74 -2.95
CA SER A 29 3.64 -8.40 -3.60
C SER A 29 3.11 -7.56 -4.74
N ALA A 30 2.49 -8.21 -5.72
CA ALA A 30 1.87 -7.57 -6.86
C ALA A 30 0.53 -8.23 -7.19
N VAL A 31 -0.43 -7.43 -7.63
CA VAL A 31 -1.73 -7.92 -8.11
C VAL A 31 -2.24 -7.03 -9.24
N LEU A 32 -2.81 -7.64 -10.27
CA LEU A 32 -3.49 -6.93 -11.35
C LEU A 32 -4.99 -6.91 -11.04
N LEU A 33 -5.57 -5.72 -10.92
CA LEU A 33 -7.00 -5.52 -10.73
C LEU A 33 -7.51 -4.61 -11.84
N ASN A 34 -8.43 -5.13 -12.66
CA ASN A 34 -8.84 -4.51 -13.90
C ASN A 34 -7.59 -4.19 -14.76
N ASP A 35 -7.43 -2.94 -15.18
CA ASP A 35 -6.28 -2.48 -15.96
C ASP A 35 -5.18 -1.85 -15.11
N LYS A 36 -5.21 -2.00 -13.77
CA LYS A 36 -4.23 -1.40 -12.88
C LYS A 36 -3.39 -2.46 -12.17
N LEU A 37 -2.08 -2.38 -12.37
CA LEU A 37 -1.10 -3.19 -11.65
C LEU A 37 -0.74 -2.49 -10.34
N TYR A 38 -1.01 -3.15 -9.22
CA TYR A 38 -0.66 -2.70 -7.88
C TYR A 38 0.55 -3.48 -7.38
N ILE A 39 1.58 -2.78 -6.92
CA ILE A 39 2.76 -3.38 -6.27
C ILE A 39 2.91 -2.73 -4.90
N TYR A 40 3.00 -3.54 -3.85
CA TYR A 40 3.10 -3.03 -2.49
C TYR A 40 4.32 -3.56 -1.73
N GLY A 41 4.89 -2.66 -0.93
CA GLY A 41 5.94 -2.96 0.03
C GLY A 41 7.19 -3.56 -0.61
N GLY A 42 7.77 -4.54 0.09
CA GLY A 42 9.07 -5.12 -0.22
C GLY A 42 10.23 -4.35 0.41
N LYS A 43 11.43 -4.92 0.36
CA LYS A 43 12.66 -4.27 0.78
C LYS A 43 13.22 -3.42 -0.36
N VAL A 44 13.64 -2.20 -0.04
CA VAL A 44 14.33 -1.26 -0.94
C VAL A 44 15.67 -0.87 -0.31
N GLY A 45 16.68 -0.63 -1.13
CA GLY A 45 18.05 -0.32 -0.67
C GLY A 45 19.05 -1.36 -1.15
N THR A 46 20.30 -1.26 -0.71
CA THR A 46 21.33 -2.27 -0.99
C THR A 46 21.24 -3.37 0.05
N SER A 47 21.15 -4.62 -0.39
CA SER A 47 21.28 -5.78 0.50
C SER A 47 22.65 -6.43 0.35
N SER A 48 23.27 -6.67 1.49
CA SER A 48 24.45 -7.52 1.60
C SER A 48 24.44 -8.09 3.01
N LYS A 49 24.14 -9.40 3.13
CA LYS A 49 24.00 -10.11 4.42
C LYS A 49 25.25 -10.05 5.31
N GLU A 50 26.38 -9.65 4.74
CA GLU A 50 27.70 -9.55 5.39
C GLU A 50 28.20 -8.11 5.48
N ASP A 51 27.43 -7.14 5.00
CA ASP A 51 27.83 -5.74 4.98
C ASP A 51 27.27 -4.99 6.19
N PRO A 52 28.12 -4.42 7.04
CA PRO A 52 27.67 -3.53 8.11
C PRO A 52 26.95 -2.26 7.59
N MET A 53 26.94 -2.02 6.28
CA MET A 53 26.21 -0.95 5.60
C MET A 53 24.91 -1.42 4.89
N ASP A 54 24.31 -2.56 5.27
CA ASP A 54 22.99 -2.94 4.77
C ASP A 54 21.99 -1.78 4.97
N THR A 55 21.57 -1.17 3.86
CA THR A 55 20.63 -0.05 3.86
C THR A 55 19.21 -0.49 3.54
N SER A 56 18.97 -1.81 3.45
CA SER A 56 17.68 -2.35 3.08
C SER A 56 16.64 -2.04 4.16
N GLN A 57 15.53 -1.47 3.72
CA GLN A 57 14.42 -1.08 4.58
C GLN A 57 13.12 -1.60 4.00
N ASN A 58 12.21 -2.06 4.87
CA ASN A 58 10.86 -2.40 4.41
C ASN A 58 10.15 -1.11 3.95
N SER A 59 9.51 -1.19 2.80
CA SER A 59 8.79 -0.10 2.18
C SER A 59 7.31 -0.17 2.51
N ASN A 60 6.66 0.98 2.57
CA ASN A 60 5.20 1.13 2.58
C ASN A 60 4.71 1.83 1.30
N GLN A 61 5.51 1.77 0.24
CA GLN A 61 5.13 2.29 -1.07
C GLN A 61 4.09 1.37 -1.71
N LEU A 62 2.98 1.97 -2.12
CA LEU A 62 2.04 1.42 -3.10
C LEU A 62 2.34 2.06 -4.45
N LEU A 63 2.79 1.23 -5.39
CA LEU A 63 3.01 1.61 -6.77
C LEU A 63 1.80 1.16 -7.59
N ILE A 64 1.31 2.04 -8.46
CA ILE A 64 0.15 1.78 -9.31
C ILE A 64 0.56 2.13 -10.73
N LEU A 65 0.43 1.18 -11.65
CA LEU A 65 0.58 1.40 -13.08
C LEU A 65 -0.77 1.14 -13.75
N ASP A 66 -1.28 2.16 -14.44
CA ASP A 66 -2.45 2.01 -15.29
C ASP A 66 -2.02 1.46 -16.65
N ALA A 67 -2.28 0.18 -16.88
CA ALA A 67 -1.97 -0.53 -18.10
C ALA A 67 -2.94 -0.21 -19.25
N SER A 68 -4.06 0.47 -18.98
CA SER A 68 -4.96 0.96 -20.05
C SER A 68 -4.40 2.21 -20.75
N VAL A 69 -3.50 2.93 -20.10
CA VAL A 69 -2.85 4.13 -20.64
C VAL A 69 -1.54 3.75 -21.31
N PRO A 70 -1.30 4.11 -22.59
CA PRO A 70 -0.02 3.83 -23.24
C PRO A 70 1.15 4.49 -22.52
N PHE A 71 2.24 3.74 -22.33
CA PHE A 71 3.50 4.24 -21.76
C PHE A 71 4.70 3.65 -22.48
N THR A 72 5.87 4.30 -22.33
CA THR A 72 7.12 3.75 -22.87
C THR A 72 7.73 2.76 -21.87
N ILE A 73 8.31 1.66 -22.35
CA ILE A 73 8.94 0.64 -21.47
C ILE A 73 10.05 1.26 -20.60
N LYS A 74 10.73 2.29 -21.11
CA LYS A 74 11.80 3.00 -20.38
C LYS A 74 11.26 3.94 -19.29
N ASP A 75 9.99 4.32 -19.37
CA ASP A 75 9.36 5.28 -18.48
C ASP A 75 7.86 4.98 -18.29
N PRO A 76 7.51 3.89 -17.57
CA PRO A 76 6.13 3.64 -17.22
C PRO A 76 5.61 4.72 -16.26
N ALA A 77 4.36 5.16 -16.46
CA ALA A 77 3.74 6.24 -15.68
C ALA A 77 3.26 5.75 -14.30
N TRP A 78 4.21 5.42 -13.42
CA TRP A 78 3.91 4.96 -12.07
C TRP A 78 3.29 6.07 -11.23
N THR A 79 2.17 5.78 -10.59
CA THR A 79 1.68 6.54 -9.44
C THR A 79 2.24 5.93 -8.16
N LEU A 80 2.83 6.75 -7.30
CA LEU A 80 3.38 6.32 -6.02
C LEU A 80 2.56 6.90 -4.86
N ARG A 81 2.18 6.04 -3.92
CA ARG A 81 1.56 6.43 -2.66
C ARG A 81 2.36 5.84 -1.50
N LEU A 82 2.51 6.59 -0.40
CA LEU A 82 3.08 6.10 0.85
C LEU A 82 1.94 5.85 1.82
N VAL A 83 1.56 4.58 1.99
CA VAL A 83 0.35 4.20 2.74
C VAL A 83 0.57 2.93 3.54
N GLY A 84 -0.01 2.85 4.73
CA GLY A 84 -0.02 1.63 5.54
C GLY A 84 1.36 1.23 6.10
N PRO A 85 1.47 -0.03 6.56
CA PRO A 85 2.65 -0.53 7.25
C PRO A 85 3.84 -0.77 6.31
N ARG A 86 5.06 -0.63 6.85
CA ARG A 86 6.29 -1.04 6.15
C ARG A 86 6.44 -2.55 6.24
N VAL A 87 6.37 -3.25 5.11
CA VAL A 87 6.36 -4.72 5.10
C VAL A 87 7.00 -5.31 3.85
N ALA A 88 7.73 -6.41 4.02
CA ALA A 88 8.30 -7.23 2.95
C ALA A 88 7.96 -8.71 3.17
N TYR A 89 8.19 -9.55 2.15
CA TYR A 89 7.92 -10.99 2.16
C TYR A 89 6.48 -11.36 2.58
N HIS A 90 5.53 -10.45 2.32
CA HIS A 90 4.10 -10.65 2.56
C HIS A 90 3.41 -11.14 1.28
N THR A 91 2.12 -11.46 1.37
CA THR A 91 1.25 -11.71 0.21
C THR A 91 0.19 -10.61 0.08
N ILE A 92 -0.26 -10.36 -1.15
CA ILE A 92 -1.49 -9.62 -1.45
C ILE A 92 -2.37 -10.47 -2.37
N SER A 93 -3.66 -10.58 -2.03
CA SER A 93 -4.70 -11.16 -2.89
C SER A 93 -5.82 -10.17 -3.14
N LEU A 94 -6.66 -10.44 -4.14
CA LEU A 94 -7.95 -9.75 -4.28
C LEU A 94 -8.96 -10.33 -3.29
N GLY A 95 -9.89 -9.49 -2.86
CA GLY A 95 -11.03 -9.85 -2.02
C GLY A 95 -12.15 -8.82 -2.14
N GLY A 96 -13.16 -8.96 -1.29
CA GLY A 96 -14.40 -8.19 -1.41
C GLY A 96 -15.35 -8.81 -2.43
N THR A 97 -16.64 -8.47 -2.32
CA THR A 97 -17.72 -9.04 -3.16
C THR A 97 -17.59 -8.70 -4.64
N GLN A 98 -16.85 -7.62 -4.94
CA GLN A 98 -16.66 -7.06 -6.27
C GLN A 98 -15.18 -7.02 -6.65
N ASN A 99 -14.31 -7.77 -5.95
CA ASN A 99 -12.84 -7.74 -6.10
C ASN A 99 -12.23 -6.34 -5.89
N GLU A 100 -12.84 -5.52 -5.05
CA GLU A 100 -12.45 -4.14 -4.76
C GLU A 100 -11.39 -4.03 -3.66
N LEU A 101 -11.11 -5.12 -2.93
CA LEU A 101 -10.15 -5.12 -1.83
C LEU A 101 -8.82 -5.73 -2.26
N LEU A 102 -7.72 -5.04 -1.98
CA LEU A 102 -6.40 -5.65 -1.87
C LEU A 102 -6.27 -6.15 -0.43
N VAL A 103 -6.08 -7.46 -0.25
CA VAL A 103 -5.96 -8.10 1.06
C VAL A 103 -4.51 -8.47 1.29
N LEU A 104 -3.90 -7.90 2.31
CA LEU A 104 -2.52 -8.14 2.70
C LEU A 104 -2.46 -9.05 3.91
N TYR A 105 -1.61 -10.08 3.86
CA TYR A 105 -1.36 -10.96 5.00
C TYR A 105 0.11 -11.31 5.17
N GLY A 106 0.54 -11.35 6.44
CA GLY A 106 1.85 -11.83 6.86
C GLY A 106 3.00 -10.88 6.49
N GLY A 107 4.21 -11.45 6.44
CA GLY A 107 5.43 -10.73 6.08
C GLY A 107 6.30 -10.31 7.26
N GLU A 108 7.44 -9.73 6.90
CA GLU A 108 8.43 -9.11 7.77
C GLU A 108 8.15 -7.61 7.83
N TYR A 109 7.94 -7.09 9.04
CA TYR A 109 7.76 -5.67 9.28
C TYR A 109 8.99 -5.08 9.96
N ASN A 110 9.09 -3.76 9.94
CA ASN A 110 10.08 -3.06 10.74
C ASN A 110 9.73 -3.13 12.24
N ASN A 111 10.76 -3.09 13.09
CA ASN A 111 10.60 -3.08 14.56
C ASN A 111 10.15 -1.71 15.12
N ASP A 112 9.85 -0.74 14.23
CA ASP A 112 9.47 0.63 14.59
C ASP A 112 7.97 0.77 14.91
N VAL A 113 7.14 -0.21 14.54
CA VAL A 113 5.69 -0.22 14.80
C VAL A 113 5.26 -1.55 15.40
N PRO A 114 4.46 -1.57 16.49
CA PRO A 114 3.87 -2.80 17.01
C PRO A 114 3.03 -3.52 15.95
N ILE A 115 3.43 -4.73 15.58
CA ILE A 115 2.72 -5.54 14.59
C ILE A 115 1.59 -6.31 15.31
N PRO A 116 0.36 -6.30 14.78
CA PRO A 116 -0.70 -7.14 15.33
C PRO A 116 -0.37 -8.63 15.22
N ALA A 117 -0.83 -9.44 16.19
CA ALA A 117 -0.60 -10.89 16.21
C ALA A 117 -1.14 -11.62 14.95
N ASN A 118 -2.19 -11.07 14.33
CA ASN A 118 -2.73 -11.50 13.05
C ASN A 118 -2.61 -10.34 12.06
N PRO A 119 -1.51 -10.19 11.30
CA PRO A 119 -1.26 -9.03 10.45
C PRO A 119 -2.07 -9.11 9.14
N LEU A 120 -3.40 -9.10 9.27
CA LEU A 120 -4.36 -9.04 8.17
C LEU A 120 -4.80 -7.59 7.96
N PHE A 121 -4.56 -7.07 6.76
CA PHE A 121 -4.94 -5.73 6.36
C PHE A 121 -5.71 -5.77 5.05
N TYR A 122 -6.55 -4.78 4.81
CA TYR A 122 -7.18 -4.60 3.50
C TYR A 122 -7.10 -3.14 3.04
N TYR A 123 -7.14 -2.94 1.73
CA TYR A 123 -7.15 -1.64 1.07
C TYR A 123 -8.26 -1.65 0.03
N ASN A 124 -9.28 -0.80 0.21
CA ASN A 124 -10.41 -0.71 -0.70
C ASN A 124 -10.10 0.22 -1.86
N THR A 125 -9.95 -0.30 -3.09
CA THR A 125 -9.56 0.49 -4.26
C THR A 125 -10.67 1.41 -4.77
N SER A 126 -11.91 1.23 -4.32
CA SER A 126 -13.08 1.98 -4.78
C SER A 126 -13.36 3.24 -3.96
N GLU A 127 -12.67 3.44 -2.83
CA GLU A 127 -12.82 4.63 -2.00
C GLU A 127 -12.14 5.86 -2.63
N GLU A 128 -12.66 7.06 -2.34
CA GLU A 128 -12.06 8.31 -2.80
C GLU A 128 -10.68 8.57 -2.18
N SER A 129 -10.47 8.14 -0.94
CA SER A 129 -9.22 8.31 -0.18
C SER A 129 -8.78 7.00 0.49
N PRO A 130 -8.34 6.02 -0.31
CA PRO A 130 -8.12 4.68 0.17
C PRO A 130 -6.84 4.57 1.00
N SER A 131 -6.89 3.74 2.05
CA SER A 131 -5.79 3.48 2.99
C SER A 131 -5.80 2.01 3.45
N TRP A 132 -4.68 1.54 4.00
CA TRP A 132 -4.60 0.20 4.57
C TRP A 132 -5.26 0.17 5.95
N ILE A 133 -6.26 -0.69 6.11
CA ILE A 133 -7.02 -0.86 7.36
C ILE A 133 -6.67 -2.21 7.96
N TYR A 134 -6.34 -2.23 9.25
CA TYR A 134 -6.16 -3.45 10.01
C TYR A 134 -7.51 -4.17 10.19
N ALA A 135 -7.62 -5.40 9.71
CA ALA A 135 -8.89 -6.14 9.74
C ALA A 135 -9.30 -6.55 11.17
N GLY A 136 -8.33 -6.90 12.03
CA GLY A 136 -8.55 -7.30 13.41
C GLY A 136 -9.64 -8.36 13.63
N ILE A 137 -10.20 -8.39 14.85
CA ILE A 137 -11.37 -9.20 15.23
C ILE A 137 -12.70 -8.56 14.77
N HIS A 138 -12.67 -7.50 13.95
CA HIS A 138 -13.88 -6.85 13.41
C HIS A 138 -14.52 -7.61 12.24
N LEU A 139 -14.02 -8.80 11.88
CA LEU A 139 -14.64 -9.67 10.88
C LEU A 139 -16.10 -10.07 11.22
N TRP A 140 -16.53 -9.94 12.48
CA TRP A 140 -17.93 -10.17 12.88
C TRP A 140 -18.89 -9.03 12.52
N SER A 141 -18.40 -7.81 12.25
CA SER A 141 -19.25 -6.71 11.74
C SER A 141 -19.19 -6.55 10.22
N ILE A 142 -18.23 -7.20 9.55
CA ILE A 142 -18.06 -7.16 8.09
C ILE A 142 -18.68 -8.40 7.40
N GLN A 143 -19.26 -9.33 8.17
CA GLN A 143 -19.94 -10.53 7.66
C GLN A 143 -21.13 -10.25 6.72
N GLU A 144 -21.59 -9.00 6.59
CA GLU A 144 -22.61 -8.64 5.59
C GLU A 144 -22.03 -8.29 4.21
N ASN A 145 -20.72 -7.99 4.05
CA ASN A 145 -20.17 -7.43 2.80
C ASN A 145 -18.88 -8.08 2.27
N ILE A 146 -18.47 -9.25 2.77
CA ILE A 146 -17.41 -10.05 2.13
C ILE A 146 -17.98 -11.43 1.78
N ARG A 147 -18.58 -11.52 0.59
CA ARG A 147 -18.91 -12.75 -0.13
C ARG A 147 -18.54 -12.61 -1.60
#